data_AF-A0AA41PWA6-F1
#
_entry.id   AF-A0AA41PWA6-F1
#
_cell.length_a   1.000
_cell.length_b   1.000
_cell.length_c   1.000
_cell.angle_alpha   90.00
_cell.angle_beta   90.00
_cell.angle_gamma   90.00
#
_symmetry.space_group_name_H-M   'P 1'
#
loop_
_entity.id
_entity.type
_entity.pdbx_description
1 polymer ?
#
loop_
_entity_poly.entity_id
_entity_poly.type
_entity_poly.pdbx_seq_one_letter_code
_entity_poly.pdbx_strand_id
1 'polypeptide(L)'
;MDLRSTHRDQDENCACRWCEMVAEARSVWEGNHDHDEFRRYLRSRDWHGVQAIKVIYRVHGIRLKDAVDRYDEYARQNAAETAET
;
A
#
# COMPACT_ATOMS: atom_id res chain seq x y z
N MET A 1 12.17 -31.76 16.43
CA MET A 1 10.80 -31.22 16.38
C MET A 1 10.91 -29.70 16.39
N ASP A 2 10.11 -29.08 15.53
CA ASP A 2 10.22 -27.78 14.86
C ASP A 2 10.80 -26.56 15.61
N LEU A 3 11.78 -25.91 14.96
CA LEU A 3 12.21 -24.52 15.17
C LEU A 3 11.46 -23.54 14.23
N ARG A 4 10.17 -23.80 13.96
CA ARG A 4 9.31 -22.93 13.14
C ARG A 4 8.22 -22.31 13.99
N SER A 5 8.48 -21.15 14.60
CA SER A 5 7.48 -20.11 14.89
C SER A 5 8.00 -19.15 15.96
N THR A 6 8.68 -18.08 15.56
CA THR A 6 8.76 -16.84 16.35
C THR A 6 8.92 -15.60 15.46
N HIS A 7 8.43 -15.67 14.21
CA HIS A 7 8.39 -14.52 13.30
C HIS A 7 6.96 -14.06 13.00
N ARG A 8 5.99 -14.49 13.82
CA ARG A 8 4.55 -14.20 13.65
C ARG A 8 3.98 -13.33 14.77
N ASP A 9 4.80 -12.87 15.71
CA ASP A 9 4.32 -12.14 16.91
C ASP A 9 4.87 -10.71 17.03
N GLN A 10 5.37 -10.11 15.93
CA GLN A 10 5.74 -8.68 15.90
C GLN A 10 4.69 -7.76 15.27
N ASP A 11 3.57 -8.30 14.79
CA ASP A 11 2.50 -7.52 14.16
C ASP A 11 1.32 -7.21 15.12
N GLU A 12 1.23 -7.84 16.29
CA GLU A 12 0.04 -7.78 17.14
C GLU A 12 0.04 -6.68 18.22
N ASN A 13 1.07 -5.83 18.30
CA ASN A 13 1.12 -4.79 19.34
C ASN A 13 1.73 -3.46 18.91
N CYS A 14 1.38 -2.98 17.71
CA CYS A 14 1.77 -1.65 17.27
C CYS A 14 0.52 -0.80 17.02
N ALA A 15 -0.05 -0.24 18.10
CA ALA A 15 -1.05 0.83 18.07
C ALA A 15 -0.41 2.15 17.60
N CYS A 16 0.24 2.11 16.44
CA CYS A 16 0.82 3.28 15.81
C CYS A 16 -0.01 3.61 14.56
N ARG A 17 -0.18 4.91 14.31
CA ARG A 17 -0.90 5.46 13.14
C ARG A 17 -0.50 4.79 11.81
N TRP A 18 0.74 4.30 11.71
CA TRP A 18 1.22 3.57 10.54
C TRP A 18 0.51 2.22 10.33
N CYS A 19 0.29 1.43 11.40
CA CYS A 19 -0.41 0.15 11.28
C CYS A 19 -1.88 0.34 10.93
N GLU A 20 -2.54 1.36 11.47
CA GLU A 20 -3.91 1.74 11.08
C GLU A 20 -3.99 2.10 9.60
N MET A 21 -3.09 2.97 9.12
CA MET A 21 -3.02 3.34 7.70
C MET A 21 -2.85 2.13 6.77
N VAL A 22 -1.97 1.20 7.14
CA VAL A 22 -1.74 -0.04 6.37
C VAL A 22 -2.96 -0.94 6.41
N ALA A 23 -3.62 -1.08 7.56
CA ALA A 23 -4.82 -1.91 7.70
C ALA A 23 -5.98 -1.35 6.86
N GLU A 24 -6.20 -0.04 6.88
CA GLU A 24 -7.21 0.61 6.04
C GLU A 24 -6.93 0.39 4.54
N ALA A 25 -5.68 0.62 4.13
CA ALA A 25 -5.28 0.41 2.74
C ALA A 25 -5.41 -1.06 2.32
N ARG A 26 -5.05 -1.99 3.21
CA ARG A 26 -5.20 -3.43 2.98
C ARG A 26 -6.67 -3.80 2.81
N SER A 27 -7.57 -3.25 3.62
CA SER A 27 -9.01 -3.49 3.47
C SER A 27 -9.54 -3.08 2.10
N VAL A 28 -9.04 -1.97 1.53
CA VAL A 28 -9.40 -1.54 0.17
C VAL A 28 -8.86 -2.51 -0.87
N TRP A 29 -7.61 -2.94 -0.72
CA TRP A 29 -7.00 -3.91 -1.64
C TRP A 29 -7.66 -5.30 -1.58
N GLU A 30 -7.94 -5.83 -0.40
CA GLU A 30 -8.53 -7.17 -0.23
C GLU A 30 -10.02 -7.21 -0.62
N GLY A 31 -10.72 -6.08 -0.60
CA GLY A 31 -12.11 -6.01 -1.02
C GLY A 31 -12.31 -6.33 -2.50
N ASN A 32 -11.49 -5.74 -3.37
CA ASN A 32 -11.70 -5.79 -4.81
C ASN A 32 -10.47 -6.22 -5.63
N HIS A 33 -9.28 -6.28 -5.03
CA HIS A 33 -7.99 -6.50 -5.72
C HIS A 33 -7.81 -5.59 -6.96
N ASP A 34 -8.43 -4.42 -6.92
CA ASP A 34 -8.48 -3.46 -8.01
C ASP A 34 -7.37 -2.41 -7.83
N HIS A 35 -6.47 -2.33 -8.81
CA HIS A 35 -5.35 -1.39 -8.77
C HIS A 35 -5.79 0.07 -8.95
N ASP A 36 -6.84 0.33 -9.70
CA ASP A 36 -7.37 1.68 -9.93
C ASP A 36 -8.11 2.19 -8.70
N GLU A 37 -8.91 1.35 -8.05
CA GLU A 37 -9.55 1.70 -6.79
C GLU A 37 -8.51 1.98 -5.70
N PHE A 38 -7.51 1.11 -5.58
CA PHE A 38 -6.43 1.32 -4.63
C PHE A 38 -5.63 2.60 -4.92
N ARG A 39 -5.34 2.90 -6.19
CA ARG A 39 -4.72 4.17 -6.61
C ARG A 39 -5.57 5.37 -6.22
N ARG A 40 -6.89 5.35 -6.51
CA ARG A 40 -7.82 6.43 -6.13
C ARG A 40 -7.88 6.61 -4.63
N TYR A 41 -7.84 5.52 -3.87
CA TYR A 41 -7.76 5.56 -2.42
C TYR A 41 -6.49 6.28 -1.93
N LEU A 42 -5.31 5.88 -2.43
CA LEU A 42 -4.04 6.55 -2.09
C LEU A 42 -4.08 8.05 -2.39
N ARG A 43 -4.63 8.42 -3.55
CA ARG A 43 -4.83 9.83 -3.96
C ARG A 43 -5.79 10.56 -3.02
N SER A 44 -6.91 9.94 -2.62
CA SER A 44 -7.91 10.55 -1.72
C SER A 44 -7.37 10.82 -0.32
N ARG A 45 -6.38 10.02 0.12
CA ARG A 45 -5.70 10.18 1.40
C ARG A 45 -4.52 11.16 1.35
N ASP A 46 -4.27 11.75 0.18
CA ASP A 46 -3.12 12.62 -0.09
C ASP A 46 -1.77 11.93 0.24
N TRP A 47 -1.72 10.60 0.08
CA TRP A 47 -0.49 9.84 0.32
C TRP A 47 0.35 9.85 -0.94
N HIS A 48 1.51 10.50 -0.84
CA HIS A 48 2.43 10.67 -1.98
C HIS A 48 3.85 10.19 -1.65
N GLY A 49 4.59 9.89 -2.71
CA GLY A 49 5.99 9.50 -2.68
C GLY A 49 6.25 8.35 -1.71
N VAL A 50 7.13 8.60 -0.75
CA VAL A 50 7.61 7.58 0.21
C VAL A 50 6.46 6.95 1.02
N GLN A 51 5.43 7.71 1.38
CA GLN A 51 4.31 7.18 2.16
C GLN A 51 3.50 6.15 1.36
N ALA A 52 3.11 6.51 0.14
CA ALA A 52 2.39 5.60 -0.76
C ALA A 52 3.21 4.35 -1.10
N ILE A 53 4.51 4.49 -1.38
CA ILE A 53 5.39 3.36 -1.68
C ILE A 53 5.45 2.37 -0.51
N LYS A 54 5.60 2.88 0.72
CA LYS A 54 5.62 2.01 1.91
C LYS A 54 4.30 1.29 2.12
N VAL A 55 3.17 1.94 1.82
CA VAL A 55 1.84 1.33 1.90
C VAL A 55 1.69 0.25 0.84
N ILE A 56 2.02 0.54 -0.42
CA ILE A 56 2.00 -0.44 -1.54
C ILE A 56 2.87 -1.65 -1.18
N TYR A 57 4.09 -1.42 -0.69
CA TYR A 57 5.00 -2.49 -0.25
C TYR A 57 4.35 -3.40 0.81
N ARG A 58 3.74 -2.81 1.85
CA ARG A 58 3.18 -3.57 2.98
C ARG A 58 1.83 -4.23 2.67
N VAL A 59 1.03 -3.62 1.78
CA VAL A 59 -0.28 -4.14 1.35
C VAL A 59 -0.12 -5.26 0.34
N HIS A 60 0.73 -5.08 -0.67
CA HIS A 60 0.90 -6.07 -1.73
C HIS A 60 1.90 -7.18 -1.38
N GLY A 61 2.75 -6.98 -0.37
CA GLY A 61 3.78 -7.96 0.01
C GLY A 61 4.84 -8.17 -1.08
N ILE A 62 5.06 -7.16 -1.93
CA ILE A 62 6.01 -7.19 -3.06
C ILE A 62 7.38 -6.63 -2.66
N ARG A 63 8.38 -6.70 -3.54
CA ARG A 63 9.69 -6.08 -3.25
C ARG A 63 9.58 -4.55 -3.32
N LEU A 64 10.46 -3.85 -2.60
CA LEU A 64 10.48 -2.39 -2.59
C LEU A 64 10.61 -1.79 -4.00
N LYS A 65 11.47 -2.37 -4.85
CA LYS A 65 11.60 -1.94 -6.26
C LYS A 65 10.26 -2.04 -6.99
N ASP A 66 9.56 -3.16 -6.86
CA ASP A 66 8.28 -3.38 -7.53
C ASP A 66 7.19 -2.43 -6.98
N ALA A 67 7.26 -2.06 -5.70
CA ALA A 67 6.39 -1.06 -5.09
C ALA A 67 6.66 0.37 -5.59
N VAL A 68 7.92 0.72 -5.83
CA VAL A 68 8.31 1.98 -6.48
C VAL A 68 7.79 2.01 -7.92
N ASP A 69 8.06 0.96 -8.69
CA ASP A 69 7.61 0.85 -10.08
C ASP A 69 6.07 0.99 -10.18
N ARG A 70 5.33 0.39 -9.25
CA ARG A 70 3.87 0.54 -9.16
C ARG A 70 3.42 1.94 -8.77
N TYR A 71 4.09 2.58 -7.82
CA TYR A 71 3.78 3.96 -7.45
C TYR A 71 4.00 4.91 -8.64
N ASP A 72 5.07 4.73 -9.41
CA ASP A 72 5.36 5.54 -10.59
C ASP A 72 4.32 5.33 -11.70
N GLU A 73 3.78 4.12 -11.85
CA GLU A 73 2.63 3.84 -12.71
C GLU A 73 1.38 4.62 -12.26
N TYR A 74 1.05 4.56 -10.97
CA TYR A 74 -0.07 5.31 -10.40
C TYR A 74 0.08 6.83 -10.55
N ALA A 75 1.29 7.35 -10.34
CA ALA A 75 1.58 8.76 -10.51
C ALA A 75 1.37 9.21 -11.95
N ARG A 76 1.81 8.40 -12.94
CA ARG A 76 1.57 8.68 -14.37
C ARG A 76 0.09 8.65 -14.73
N GLN A 77 -0.68 7.69 -14.21
CA GLN A 77 -2.12 7.62 -14.42
C GLN A 77 -2.85 8.83 -13.82
N ASN A 78 -2.50 9.23 -12.60
CA ASN A 78 -3.06 10.43 -11.97
C ASN A 78 -2.77 11.70 -12.78
N ALA A 79 -1.56 11.81 -13.33
CA ALA A 79 -1.16 12.94 -14.16
C ALA A 79 -1.94 12.97 -15.49
N ALA A 80 -2.14 11.82 -16.13
CA ALA A 80 -2.93 11.70 -17.35
C ALA A 80 -4.39 12.11 -17.12
N GLU A 81 -5.05 11.59 -16.09
CA GLU A 81 -6.44 11.94 -15.76
C GLU A 81 -6.63 13.43 -15.47
N THR A 82 -5.62 14.06 -14.85
CA THR A 82 -5.66 15.50 -14.54
C THR A 82 -5.42 16.36 -15.78
N ALA A 83 -4.73 15.84 -16.79
CA ALA A 83 -4.49 16.54 -18.06
C ALA A 83 -5.69 16.48 -19.02
N GLU A 84 -6.60 15.53 -18.83
CA GLU A 84 -7.81 15.34 -19.63
C GLU A 84 -9.05 16.07 -19.06
N THR A 85 -8.93 16.71 -17.90
CA THR A 85 -9.99 17.49 -17.21
C THR A 85 -9.72 18.99 -17.31
#